data_AF-A0A179B9K5-F1
#
_entry.id   AF-A0A179B9K5-F1
#
_cell.length_a   1.000
_cell.length_b   1.000
_cell.length_c   1.000
_cell.angle_alpha   90.00
_cell.angle_beta   90.00
_cell.angle_gamma   90.00
#
_symmetry.space_group_name_H-M   'P 1'
#
loop_
_entity.id
_entity.type
_entity.pdbx_description
1 polymer ?
#
loop_
_entity_poly.entity_id
_entity_poly.type
_entity_poly.pdbx_seq_one_letter_code
_entity_poly.pdbx_strand_id
1 'polypeptide(L)' 'MPPEEMDDVLTKLPLRIGAYVPEDLIEDWFAPGTGMNPVSKIALDNAEAYGRRFECEFKYYPERYEGVFWKFVPAM' A
#
# COMPACT_ATOMS: atom_id res chain seq x y z
N MET A 1 4.95 -5.60 -9.76
CA MET A 1 3.67 -6.06 -9.14
C MET A 1 3.96 -6.62 -7.76
N PRO A 2 3.04 -6.45 -6.79
CA PRO A 2 3.19 -7.07 -5.48
C PRO A 2 3.28 -8.59 -5.55
N PRO A 3 3.96 -9.25 -4.60
CA PRO A 3 3.95 -10.70 -4.48
C PRO A 3 2.58 -11.22 -4.05
N GLU A 4 2.23 -12.46 -4.41
CA GLU A 4 0.93 -13.07 -4.08
C GLU A 4 0.68 -13.15 -2.57
N GLU A 5 1.74 -13.30 -1.77
CA GLU A 5 1.67 -13.30 -0.30
C GLU A 5 1.11 -11.99 0.27
N MET A 6 1.23 -10.88 -0.48
CA MET A 6 0.65 -9.60 -0.07
C MET A 6 -0.88 -9.62 -0.14
N ASP A 7 -1.46 -10.36 -1.10
CA ASP A 7 -2.92 -10.56 -1.19
C ASP A 7 -3.42 -11.28 0.07
N ASP A 8 -2.67 -12.29 0.53
CA ASP A 8 -2.94 -13.03 1.75
C ASP A 8 -2.87 -12.14 3.00
N VAL A 9 -1.83 -11.31 3.10
CA VAL A 9 -1.64 -10.35 4.21
C VAL A 9 -2.82 -9.39 4.28
N LEU A 10 -3.20 -8.75 3.17
CA LEU A 10 -4.28 -7.76 3.16
C LEU A 10 -5.65 -8.40 3.36
N THR A 11 -5.88 -9.60 2.83
CA THR A 11 -7.11 -10.36 3.05
C THR A 11 -7.29 -10.64 4.54
N LYS A 12 -6.24 -11.11 5.23
CA LYS A 12 -6.27 -11.54 6.63
C LYS A 12 -5.97 -10.43 7.64
N LEU A 13 -5.71 -9.19 7.19
CA LEU A 13 -5.30 -8.08 8.04
C LEU A 13 -6.36 -7.81 9.14
N PRO A 14 -6.02 -7.95 10.43
CA PRO A 14 -6.92 -7.60 11.53
C PRO A 14 -7.31 -6.12 11.52
N LEU A 15 -8.47 -5.83 12.12
CA LEU A 15 -8.87 -4.44 12.38
C LEU A 15 -7.86 -3.76 13.31
N ARG A 16 -7.68 -2.44 13.13
CA ARG A 16 -6.83 -1.56 13.96
C ARG A 16 -5.33 -1.85 13.92
N ILE A 17 -4.86 -2.63 12.97
CA ILE A 17 -3.43 -2.76 12.67
C ILE A 17 -3.16 -2.40 11.20
N GLY A 18 -1.88 -2.22 10.85
CA GLY A 18 -1.46 -1.89 9.50
C GLY A 18 -0.38 -2.82 8.96
N ALA A 19 -0.39 -3.00 7.64
CA ALA A 19 0.70 -3.61 6.88
C ALA A 19 1.54 -2.51 6.24
N TYR A 20 2.83 -2.50 6.56
CA TYR A 20 3.78 -1.47 6.14
C TYR A 20 4.57 -1.95 4.91
N VAL A 21 4.68 -1.09 3.90
CA VAL A 21 5.45 -1.34 2.68
C VAL A 21 6.44 -0.19 2.48
N PRO A 22 7.75 -0.45 2.46
CA PRO A 22 8.79 0.52 2.09
C PRO A 22 8.55 1.23 0.74
N GLU A 23 8.98 2.49 0.61
CA GLU A 23 8.75 3.32 -0.59
C GLU A 23 9.34 2.72 -1.88
N ASP A 24 10.48 2.05 -1.78
CA ASP A 24 11.16 1.40 -2.90
C ASP A 24 10.30 0.26 -3.44
N LEU A 25 9.72 -0.55 -2.55
CA LEU A 25 8.78 -1.60 -2.90
C LEU A 25 7.47 -1.04 -3.45
N ILE A 26 7.01 0.13 -3.00
CA ILE A 26 5.80 0.77 -3.58
C ILE A 26 6.05 1.12 -5.04
N GLU A 27 7.19 1.73 -5.36
CA GLU A 27 7.54 2.05 -6.75
C GLU A 27 7.69 0.77 -7.58
N ASP A 28 8.48 -0.20 -7.11
CA ASP A 28 8.76 -1.46 -7.83
C ASP A 28 7.48 -2.28 -8.08
N TRP A 29 6.55 -2.28 -7.12
CA TRP A 29 5.34 -3.07 -7.22
C TRP A 29 4.27 -2.40 -8.06
N PHE A 30 4.09 -1.09 -7.90
CA PHE A 30 2.92 -0.38 -8.40
C PHE A 30 3.21 0.58 -9.57
N ALA A 31 4.46 0.95 -9.82
CA ALA A 31 4.87 1.70 -11.00
C ALA A 31 6.33 1.37 -11.41
N PRO A 32 6.61 0.12 -11.83
CA PRO A 32 7.96 -0.26 -12.19
C PRO A 32 8.48 0.59 -13.36
N GLY A 33 9.66 1.18 -13.18
CA GLY A 33 10.35 1.95 -14.22
C GLY A 33 9.98 3.43 -14.34
N THR A 34 9.11 3.97 -13.46
CA THR A 34 8.81 5.42 -13.44
C THR A 34 9.83 6.26 -12.68
N GLY A 35 10.85 5.62 -12.10
CA GLY A 35 11.94 6.27 -11.37
C GLY A 35 11.61 6.43 -9.89
N MET A 36 12.64 6.40 -9.05
CA MET A 36 12.49 6.50 -7.60
C MET A 36 13.01 7.87 -7.13
N ASN A 37 12.31 8.48 -6.17
CA ASN A 37 12.66 9.71 -5.44
C ASN A 37 12.19 11.05 -6.07
N PRO A 38 11.01 11.58 -5.68
CA PRO A 38 10.03 10.99 -4.74
C PRO A 38 9.27 9.81 -5.38
N VAL A 39 8.63 8.98 -4.55
CA VAL A 39 7.68 7.94 -5.02
C VAL A 39 6.66 8.56 -5.98
N SER A 40 6.41 7.89 -7.10
CA SER A 40 5.57 8.44 -8.15
C SER A 40 4.10 8.45 -7.72
N LYS A 41 3.36 9.49 -8.16
CA LYS A 41 1.91 9.54 -7.91
C LYS A 41 1.20 8.30 -8.48
N ILE A 42 1.68 7.78 -9.60
CA ILE A 42 1.14 6.57 -10.24
C ILE A 42 1.29 5.36 -9.31
N ALA A 43 2.45 5.19 -8.67
CA ALA A 43 2.65 4.12 -7.69
C ALA A 43 1.68 4.24 -6.52
N LEU A 44 1.49 5.46 -5.99
CA LEU A 44 0.56 5.72 -4.88
C LEU A 44 -0.90 5.44 -5.25
N ASP A 45 -1.35 5.90 -6.42
CA ASP A 45 -2.71 5.67 -6.91
C ASP A 45 -2.97 4.16 -7.13
N ASN A 46 -1.98 3.44 -7.69
CA ASN A 46 -2.06 2.00 -7.91
C ASN A 46 -2.02 1.20 -6.61
N ALA A 47 -1.23 1.62 -5.62
CA ALA A 47 -1.22 1.05 -4.28
C ALA A 47 -2.59 1.21 -3.60
N GLU A 48 -3.18 2.40 -3.66
CA GLU A 48 -4.53 2.65 -3.13
C GLU A 48 -5.58 1.76 -3.81
N ALA A 49 -5.55 1.69 -5.15
CA ALA A 49 -6.47 0.85 -5.92
C ALA A 49 -6.29 -0.65 -5.63
N TYR A 50 -5.07 -1.09 -5.34
CA TYR A 50 -4.77 -2.45 -4.92
C TYR A 50 -5.36 -2.76 -3.53
N GLY A 51 -5.15 -1.88 -2.54
CA GLY A 51 -5.69 -2.03 -1.19
C GLY A 51 -7.22 -2.15 -1.15
N ARG A 52 -7.91 -1.37 -1.97
CA ARG A 52 -9.39 -1.39 -2.08
C ARG A 52 -9.96 -2.77 -2.45
N ARG A 53 -9.19 -3.63 -3.14
CA ARG A 53 -9.62 -5.00 -3.50
C ARG A 53 -9.80 -5.89 -2.27
N PHE A 54 -9.17 -5.51 -1.15
CA PHE A 54 -9.15 -6.25 0.11
C PHE A 54 -9.82 -5.49 1.25
N GLU A 55 -10.65 -4.48 0.93
CA GLU A 55 -11.31 -3.61 1.91
C GLU A 55 -10.31 -2.83 2.80
N CYS A 56 -9.13 -2.52 2.24
CA CYS A 56 -8.11 -1.73 2.89
C CYS A 56 -8.06 -0.29 2.33
N GLU A 57 -7.83 0.67 3.22
CA GLU A 57 -7.34 2.00 2.88
C GLU A 57 -5.81 1.99 2.76
N PHE A 58 -5.26 3.03 2.13
CA PHE A 58 -3.83 3.21 1.94
C PHE A 58 -3.43 4.66 2.21
N LYS A 59 -2.27 4.86 2.83
CA LYS A 59 -1.63 6.18 2.93
C LYS A 59 -0.13 6.06 2.89
N TYR A 60 0.49 7.00 2.18
CA TYR A 60 1.93 7.21 2.16
C TYR A 60 2.35 8.20 3.25
N TYR A 61 3.42 7.87 3.96
CA TYR A 61 4.05 8.69 5.00
C TYR A 61 5.48 9.05 4.56
N PRO A 62 5.69 10.19 3.89
CA PRO A 62 6.99 10.60 3.36
C PRO A 62 8.08 10.70 4.44
N GLU A 63 7.71 11.05 5.67
CA GLU A 63 8.61 11.17 6.81
C GLU A 63 9.13 9.82 7.33
N ARG A 64 8.50 8.72 6.91
CA ARG A 64 8.87 7.35 7.25
C ARG A 64 9.28 6.52 6.03
N TYR A 65 9.20 7.08 4.83
CA TYR A 65 9.49 6.41 3.57
C TYR A 65 8.71 5.09 3.41
N GLU A 66 7.44 5.09 3.79
CA GLU A 66 6.59 3.90 3.78
C GLU A 66 5.14 4.24 3.41
N GLY A 67 4.46 3.27 2.81
CA GLY A 67 3.01 3.25 2.69
C GLY A 67 2.40 2.22 3.64
N VAL A 68 1.21 2.52 4.14
CA VAL A 68 0.53 1.69 5.13
C VAL A 68 -0.85 1.34 4.60
N PHE A 69 -1.17 0.05 4.65
CA PHE A 69 -2.52 -0.47 4.43
C PHE A 69 -3.19 -0.78 5.76
N TRP A 70 -4.46 -0.43 5.91
CA TRP A 70 -5.29 -0.84 7.06
C TRP A 70 -6.73 -1.11 6.65
N LYS A 71 -7.44 -1.96 7.38
CA LYS A 71 -8.86 -2.24 7.11
C LYS A 71 -9.72 -1.00 7.29
N PHE A 72 -10.61 -0.75 6.34
CA PHE A 72 -11.65 0.26 6.50
C PHE A 72 -12.52 -0.09 7.73
N VAL A 73 -12.70 0.88 8.62
CA VAL A 73 -13.63 0.77 9.76
C VAL A 73 -14.64 1.89 9.59
N PRO A 74 -15.93 1.59 9.27
CA PRO A 74 -16.97 2.60 9.35
C PRO A 74 -16.94 3.19 10.77
N ALA A 75 -16.99 4.53 10.89
CA ALA A 75 -17.07 5.17 12.20
C ALA A 75 -18.18 4.51 13.03
N MET A 76 -17.81 3.94 14.19
CA MET A 76 -18.76 3.35 15.15
C MET A 76 -19.63 4.43 15.78
#